data_AF-A0AAE7CRJ5-F1
#
_entry.id   AF-A0AAE7CRJ5-F1
#
_cell.length_a   1.000
_cell.length_b   1.000
_cell.length_c   1.000
_cell.angle_alpha   90.00
_cell.angle_beta   90.00
_cell.angle_gamma   90.00
#
_symmetry.space_group_name_H-M   'P 1'
#
loop_
_entity.id
_entity.type
_entity.pdbx_description
1 polymer ?
#
loop_
_entity_poly.entity_id
_entity_poly.type
_entity_poly.pdbx_seq_one_letter_code
_entity_poly.pdbx_strand_id
1 'polypeptide(L)'
;MKIGVIGAGQLARMLSIAGTPLGFEFHCLGKAGDCAQEVVKSMTDISLDNINEVVNWAKQFDVITFENENISYELIQAINHEVKVYPSAKSIAISQDRLLEKSFMQDYSIATAQFANIDSLAKLKKAVKEFGLPAIVKTRRFGYDGKGQFVIKTQQDIVKAWETLKDAPDGLIYEAFVDFDYEVSQICTADVKGNIAFYPLAKNTHKQGILIESIAPFENEILSQKAQQIAKILVKELEYVGTLAIEFFVKSDELIVNEIAPRVHNSGHWSIDGAVTSQFENHIRAITGLILGATDSQKTIMLNCIGNMPSTTDLAALDYIKIHSYNKSPRKGRKVGHLNLNLKDETSEYQLLQARKLIALSEEL
;
A
#
# COMPACT_ATOMS: atom_id res chain seq x y z
N MET A 1 -14.78 14.67 -16.74
CA MET A 1 -13.43 14.13 -16.96
C MET A 1 -13.50 12.62 -16.76
N LYS A 2 -12.85 11.85 -17.62
CA LYS A 2 -12.78 10.39 -17.59
C LYS A 2 -11.42 9.96 -17.05
N ILE A 3 -11.42 9.03 -16.11
CA ILE A 3 -10.22 8.52 -15.43
C ILE A 3 -10.08 7.04 -15.77
N GLY A 4 -8.93 6.67 -16.34
CA GLY A 4 -8.54 5.28 -16.51
C GLY A 4 -7.78 4.76 -15.30
N VAL A 5 -8.11 3.56 -14.82
CA VAL A 5 -7.39 2.86 -13.75
C VAL A 5 -6.87 1.53 -14.27
N ILE A 6 -5.56 1.32 -14.23
CA ILE A 6 -4.95 0.02 -14.54
C ILE A 6 -5.09 -0.87 -13.30
N GLY A 7 -5.90 -1.91 -13.43
CA GLY A 7 -6.40 -2.77 -12.35
C GLY A 7 -7.86 -2.48 -11.99
N ALA A 8 -8.54 -3.51 -11.48
CA ALA A 8 -9.97 -3.49 -11.14
C ALA A 8 -10.28 -4.10 -9.76
N GLY A 9 -9.27 -4.17 -8.89
CA GLY A 9 -9.37 -4.66 -7.52
C GLY A 9 -10.04 -3.67 -6.57
N GLN A 10 -9.85 -3.89 -5.26
CA GLN A 10 -10.56 -3.11 -4.24
C GLN A 10 -10.07 -1.67 -4.14
N LEU A 11 -8.83 -1.39 -4.54
CA LEU A 11 -8.31 -0.03 -4.51
C LEU A 11 -8.92 0.79 -5.65
N ALA A 12 -8.99 0.23 -6.87
CA ALA A 12 -9.73 0.81 -7.98
C ALA A 12 -11.22 1.03 -7.64
N ARG A 13 -11.85 0.06 -6.97
CA ARG A 13 -13.23 0.18 -6.46
C ARG A 13 -13.38 1.41 -5.55
N MET A 14 -12.53 1.54 -4.53
CA MET A 14 -12.62 2.63 -3.56
C MET A 14 -12.22 4.00 -4.16
N LEU A 15 -11.30 4.03 -5.13
CA LEU A 15 -11.02 5.23 -5.92
C LEU A 15 -12.27 5.72 -6.66
N SER A 16 -12.99 4.81 -7.33
CA SER A 16 -14.23 5.15 -8.04
C SER A 16 -15.32 5.64 -7.09
N ILE A 17 -15.53 4.95 -5.96
CA ILE A 17 -16.53 5.34 -4.95
C ILE A 17 -16.24 6.75 -4.41
N ALA A 18 -14.97 7.07 -4.13
CA ALA A 18 -14.58 8.37 -3.60
C ALA A 18 -14.59 9.48 -4.67
N GLY A 19 -14.26 9.17 -5.92
CA GLY A 19 -14.16 10.15 -7.00
C GLY A 19 -15.44 10.40 -7.78
N THR A 20 -16.38 9.45 -7.82
CA THR A 20 -17.65 9.60 -8.56
C THR A 20 -18.48 10.79 -8.05
N PRO A 21 -18.59 11.06 -6.73
CA PRO A 21 -19.26 12.26 -6.22
C PRO A 21 -18.67 13.59 -6.70
N LEU A 22 -17.40 13.61 -7.12
CA LEU A 22 -16.75 14.79 -7.72
C LEU A 22 -17.15 15.02 -9.20
N GLY A 23 -17.98 14.14 -9.77
CA GLY A 23 -18.46 14.23 -11.16
C GLY A 23 -17.53 13.57 -12.18
N PHE A 24 -16.64 12.66 -11.76
CA PHE A 24 -15.74 11.93 -12.63
C PHE A 24 -16.29 10.58 -13.08
N GLU A 25 -15.95 10.17 -14.31
CA GLU A 25 -16.29 8.87 -14.88
C GLU A 25 -15.07 7.94 -14.79
N PHE A 26 -15.24 6.74 -14.24
CA PHE A 26 -14.15 5.79 -14.02
C PHE A 26 -14.22 4.62 -15.01
N HIS A 27 -13.06 4.22 -15.51
CA HIS A 27 -12.91 3.07 -16.40
C HIS A 27 -11.72 2.22 -15.94
N CYS A 28 -11.90 0.91 -15.87
CA CYS A 28 -10.84 0.01 -15.43
C CYS A 28 -10.28 -0.84 -16.58
N LEU A 29 -8.99 -1.12 -16.53
CA LEU A 29 -8.37 -2.22 -17.26
C LEU A 29 -8.22 -3.39 -16.28
N GLY A 30 -8.96 -4.47 -16.49
CA GLY A 30 -9.07 -5.59 -15.56
C GLY A 30 -10.01 -6.68 -16.04
N LYS A 31 -10.20 -7.73 -15.24
CA LYS A 31 -10.95 -8.91 -15.66
C LYS A 31 -12.43 -8.79 -15.31
N ALA A 32 -13.29 -9.36 -16.15
CA ALA A 32 -14.70 -9.52 -15.80
C ALA A 32 -14.85 -10.26 -14.46
N GLY A 33 -15.69 -9.73 -13.56
CA GLY A 33 -15.90 -10.23 -12.21
C GLY A 33 -14.97 -9.63 -11.14
N ASP A 34 -14.00 -8.79 -11.52
CA ASP A 34 -13.22 -8.03 -10.54
C ASP A 34 -14.11 -7.02 -9.79
N CYS A 35 -13.78 -6.75 -8.52
CA CYS A 35 -14.70 -6.07 -7.61
C CYS A 35 -14.94 -4.58 -7.90
N ALA A 36 -14.15 -3.94 -8.76
CA ALA A 36 -14.45 -2.57 -9.20
C ALA A 36 -15.58 -2.51 -10.25
N GLN A 37 -15.90 -3.62 -10.92
CA GLN A 37 -16.82 -3.65 -12.06
C GLN A 37 -18.18 -2.99 -11.80
N GLU A 38 -18.75 -3.19 -10.61
CA GLU A 38 -20.09 -2.70 -10.27
C GLU A 38 -20.13 -1.20 -9.92
N VAL A 39 -18.97 -0.54 -9.78
CA VAL A 39 -18.87 0.88 -9.42
C VAL A 39 -18.15 1.73 -10.47
N VAL A 40 -17.79 1.17 -11.63
CA VAL A 40 -17.12 1.88 -12.73
C VAL A 40 -17.99 1.87 -13.98
N LYS A 41 -17.77 2.82 -14.88
CA LYS A 41 -18.54 2.96 -16.12
C LYS A 41 -18.32 1.81 -17.09
N SER A 42 -17.07 1.39 -17.24
CA SER A 42 -16.70 0.25 -18.06
C SER A 42 -15.44 -0.42 -17.54
N MET A 43 -15.27 -1.68 -17.93
CA MET A 43 -14.07 -2.45 -17.69
C MET A 43 -13.65 -3.15 -18.98
N THR A 44 -12.36 -3.19 -19.25
CA THR A 44 -11.79 -3.80 -20.46
C THR A 44 -10.68 -4.75 -20.07
N ASP A 45 -10.73 -5.98 -20.59
CA ASP A 45 -9.70 -6.99 -20.34
C ASP A 45 -8.70 -7.00 -21.50
N ILE A 46 -7.53 -6.40 -21.27
CA ILE A 46 -6.40 -6.34 -22.20
C ILE A 46 -5.19 -6.88 -21.47
N SER A 47 -4.41 -7.75 -22.12
CA SER A 47 -3.14 -8.19 -21.56
C SER A 47 -2.18 -7.00 -21.45
N LEU A 48 -1.59 -6.79 -20.27
CA LEU A 48 -0.62 -5.71 -20.05
C LEU A 48 0.65 -5.86 -20.92
N ASP A 49 0.93 -7.07 -21.43
CA ASP A 49 2.03 -7.31 -22.35
C ASP A 49 1.76 -6.74 -23.75
N ASN A 50 0.50 -6.46 -24.11
CA ASN A 50 0.14 -5.82 -25.37
C ASN A 50 0.14 -4.29 -25.22
N ILE A 51 1.34 -3.73 -25.16
CA ILE A 51 1.57 -2.29 -24.93
C ILE A 51 0.72 -1.42 -25.86
N ASN A 52 0.62 -1.76 -27.15
CA ASN A 52 -0.13 -0.96 -28.12
C ASN A 52 -1.64 -0.94 -27.81
N GLU A 53 -2.23 -2.07 -27.45
CA GLU A 53 -3.65 -2.11 -27.07
C GLU A 53 -3.92 -1.35 -25.77
N VAL A 54 -3.03 -1.48 -24.78
CA VAL A 54 -3.15 -0.74 -23.51
C VAL A 54 -3.05 0.77 -23.76
N VAL A 55 -2.11 1.22 -24.60
CA VAL A 55 -1.98 2.64 -24.98
C VAL A 55 -3.23 3.12 -25.72
N ASN A 56 -3.76 2.35 -26.67
CA ASN A 56 -4.99 2.69 -27.39
C ASN A 56 -6.22 2.76 -26.47
N TRP A 57 -6.28 1.90 -25.45
CA TRP A 57 -7.29 1.99 -24.39
C TRP A 57 -7.11 3.28 -23.57
N ALA A 58 -5.89 3.56 -23.11
CA ALA A 58 -5.59 4.70 -22.24
C ALA A 58 -5.90 6.06 -22.90
N LYS A 59 -5.67 6.20 -24.21
CA LYS A 59 -5.96 7.41 -25.01
C LYS A 59 -7.43 7.84 -25.04
N GLN A 60 -8.34 7.01 -24.53
CA GLN A 60 -9.77 7.30 -24.45
C GLN A 60 -10.16 8.15 -23.23
N PHE A 61 -9.21 8.36 -22.30
CA PHE A 61 -9.42 9.02 -21.02
C PHE A 61 -8.55 10.27 -20.89
N ASP A 62 -8.89 11.11 -19.91
CA ASP A 62 -8.19 12.39 -19.70
C ASP A 62 -6.92 12.22 -18.83
N VAL A 63 -6.94 11.23 -17.93
CA VAL A 63 -5.81 10.88 -17.05
C VAL A 63 -5.87 9.41 -16.64
N ILE A 64 -4.70 8.81 -16.41
CA ILE A 64 -4.54 7.42 -15.99
C ILE A 64 -3.89 7.34 -14.60
N THR A 65 -4.34 6.37 -13.80
CA THR A 65 -3.65 5.91 -12.59
C THR A 65 -3.65 4.37 -12.56
N PHE A 66 -3.07 3.78 -11.52
CA PHE A 66 -2.95 2.33 -11.34
C PHE A 66 -3.08 1.96 -9.87
N GLU A 67 -3.51 0.73 -9.58
CA GLU A 67 -3.64 0.25 -8.20
C GLU A 67 -2.53 -0.69 -7.72
N ASN A 68 -1.63 -1.10 -8.62
CA ASN A 68 -0.52 -2.01 -8.29
C ASN A 68 0.76 -1.58 -9.00
N GLU A 69 1.80 -1.40 -8.21
CA GLU A 69 3.14 -0.98 -8.59
C GLU A 69 3.96 -2.09 -9.27
N ASN A 70 3.48 -3.33 -9.31
CA ASN A 70 4.19 -4.43 -9.98
C ASN A 70 3.99 -4.47 -11.51
N ILE A 71 3.34 -3.47 -12.09
CA ILE A 71 3.22 -3.31 -13.55
C ILE A 71 4.54 -2.83 -14.18
N SER A 72 4.74 -3.06 -15.48
CA SER A 72 5.93 -2.56 -16.18
C SER A 72 5.95 -1.03 -16.16
N TYR A 73 7.08 -0.45 -15.72
CA TYR A 73 7.25 1.00 -15.76
C TYR A 73 7.46 1.48 -17.20
N GLU A 74 7.98 0.64 -18.10
CA GLU A 74 8.09 0.93 -19.54
C GLU A 74 6.72 1.05 -20.20
N LEU A 75 5.76 0.20 -19.83
CA LEU A 75 4.36 0.34 -20.24
C LEU A 75 3.81 1.71 -19.80
N ILE A 76 4.08 2.09 -18.55
CA ILE A 76 3.60 3.37 -18.01
C ILE A 76 4.25 4.57 -18.71
N GLN A 77 5.54 4.47 -19.06
CA GLN A 77 6.21 5.47 -19.89
C GLN A 77 5.55 5.59 -21.27
N ALA A 78 5.26 4.46 -21.92
CA ALA A 78 4.61 4.44 -23.23
C ALA A 78 3.22 5.10 -23.20
N ILE A 79 2.42 4.83 -22.17
CA ILE A 79 1.12 5.50 -21.98
C ILE A 79 1.31 6.99 -21.73
N ASN A 80 2.27 7.37 -20.87
CA ASN A 80 2.50 8.76 -20.45
C ASN A 80 2.96 9.69 -21.58
N HIS A 81 3.45 9.14 -22.70
CA HIS A 81 3.73 9.89 -23.93
C HIS A 81 2.46 10.39 -24.63
N GLU A 82 1.32 9.72 -24.43
CA GLU A 82 0.06 9.97 -25.13
C GLU A 82 -1.02 10.57 -24.21
N VAL A 83 -1.09 10.13 -22.96
CA VAL A 83 -2.03 10.61 -21.93
C VAL A 83 -1.34 10.62 -20.57
N LYS A 84 -1.60 11.62 -19.73
CA LYS A 84 -0.93 11.72 -18.42
C LYS A 84 -1.19 10.50 -17.54
N VAL A 85 -0.13 9.95 -16.97
CA VAL A 85 -0.19 8.90 -15.95
C VAL A 85 0.41 9.42 -14.66
N TYR A 86 -0.32 9.22 -13.55
CA TYR A 86 0.16 9.54 -12.22
C TYR A 86 -0.06 8.36 -11.25
N PRO A 87 0.89 8.11 -10.32
CA PRO A 87 2.20 8.74 -10.20
C PRO A 87 3.18 8.33 -11.32
N SER A 88 4.41 8.86 -11.29
CA SER A 88 5.41 8.75 -12.36
C SER A 88 5.91 7.32 -12.56
N ALA A 89 6.38 6.98 -13.78
CA ALA A 89 7.04 5.71 -14.04
C ALA A 89 8.31 5.52 -13.19
N LYS A 90 9.00 6.61 -12.85
CA LYS A 90 10.14 6.60 -11.92
C LYS A 90 9.72 6.08 -10.54
N SER A 91 8.57 6.52 -10.01
CA SER A 91 8.05 6.05 -8.73
C SER A 91 7.80 4.53 -8.74
N ILE A 92 7.23 4.01 -9.84
CA ILE A 92 6.99 2.58 -10.04
C ILE A 92 8.31 1.81 -10.07
N ALA A 93 9.24 2.24 -10.93
CA ALA A 93 10.52 1.55 -11.12
C ALA A 93 11.31 1.43 -9.80
N ILE A 94 11.29 2.49 -8.98
CA ILE A 94 11.97 2.49 -7.68
C ILE A 94 11.22 1.63 -6.66
N SER A 95 9.92 1.82 -6.47
CA SER A 95 9.18 1.15 -5.39
C SER A 95 8.94 -0.34 -5.65
N GLN A 96 8.91 -0.77 -6.91
CA GLN A 96 8.57 -2.16 -7.24
C GLN A 96 9.74 -3.14 -7.06
N ASP A 97 10.96 -2.64 -6.88
CA ASP A 97 12.16 -3.43 -6.68
C ASP A 97 12.86 -3.04 -5.38
N ARG A 98 12.84 -3.95 -4.40
CA ARG A 98 13.38 -3.71 -3.05
C ARG A 98 14.83 -3.23 -3.06
N LEU A 99 15.65 -3.67 -4.02
CA LEU A 99 17.04 -3.23 -4.09
C LEU A 99 17.13 -1.77 -4.57
N LEU A 100 16.35 -1.41 -5.59
CA LEU A 100 16.30 -0.04 -6.10
C LEU A 100 15.69 0.91 -5.07
N GLU A 101 14.62 0.48 -4.41
CA GLU A 101 13.99 1.23 -3.32
C GLU A 101 14.98 1.52 -2.18
N LYS A 102 15.65 0.49 -1.65
CA LYS A 102 16.61 0.65 -0.55
C LYS A 102 17.82 1.49 -0.95
N SER A 103 18.32 1.31 -2.18
CA SER A 103 19.42 2.11 -2.71
C SER A 103 19.00 3.59 -2.86
N PHE A 104 17.79 3.84 -3.34
CA PHE A 104 17.23 5.19 -3.45
C PHE A 104 17.15 5.86 -2.07
N MET A 105 16.66 5.16 -1.05
CA MET A 105 16.64 5.70 0.33
C MET A 105 18.06 6.04 0.82
N GLN A 106 19.03 5.16 0.54
CA GLN A 106 20.43 5.38 0.92
C GLN A 106 21.05 6.62 0.24
N ASP A 107 20.76 6.83 -1.05
CA ASP A 107 21.25 8.00 -1.81
C ASP A 107 20.80 9.33 -1.19
N TYR A 108 19.65 9.35 -0.52
CA TYR A 108 19.13 10.51 0.21
C TYR A 108 19.34 10.44 1.73
N SER A 109 20.21 9.54 2.21
CA SER A 109 20.51 9.36 3.65
C SER A 109 19.26 9.07 4.50
N ILE A 110 18.26 8.40 3.93
CA ILE A 110 17.08 7.92 4.62
C ILE A 110 17.38 6.53 5.19
N ALA A 111 17.21 6.38 6.51
CA ALA A 111 17.51 5.12 7.20
C ALA A 111 16.61 3.98 6.72
N THR A 112 17.21 2.82 6.47
CA THR A 112 16.55 1.55 6.13
C THR A 112 17.23 0.40 6.86
N ALA A 113 16.68 -0.82 6.77
CA ALA A 113 17.41 -2.02 7.17
C ALA A 113 18.73 -2.14 6.39
N GLN A 114 19.80 -2.62 7.03
CA GLN A 114 21.03 -2.98 6.30
C GLN A 114 20.70 -4.06 5.27
N PHE A 115 21.11 -3.85 4.02
CA PHE A 115 20.71 -4.69 2.91
C PHE A 115 21.86 -5.07 1.98
N ALA A 116 21.70 -6.17 1.25
CA ALA A 116 22.63 -6.59 0.21
C ALA A 116 21.91 -7.31 -0.95
N ASN A 117 22.35 -7.07 -2.18
CA ASN A 117 21.92 -7.84 -3.35
C ASN A 117 22.48 -9.26 -3.31
N ILE A 118 21.62 -10.27 -3.48
CA ILE A 118 21.94 -11.68 -3.40
C ILE A 118 21.69 -12.36 -4.74
N ASP A 119 22.76 -12.76 -5.41
CA ASP A 119 22.74 -13.51 -6.69
C ASP A 119 23.41 -14.90 -6.58
N SER A 120 23.86 -15.27 -5.38
CA SER A 120 24.52 -16.55 -5.13
C SER A 120 24.49 -16.89 -3.64
N LEU A 121 24.54 -18.19 -3.33
CA LEU A 121 24.70 -18.67 -1.94
C LEU A 121 25.95 -18.10 -1.27
N ALA A 122 27.03 -17.89 -2.04
CA ALA A 122 28.26 -17.29 -1.53
C ALA A 122 28.04 -15.83 -1.08
N LYS A 123 27.32 -15.02 -1.87
CA LYS A 123 26.94 -13.66 -1.45
C LYS A 123 26.02 -13.67 -0.23
N LEU A 124 25.06 -14.59 -0.16
CA LEU A 124 24.19 -14.70 1.02
C LEU A 124 24.99 -15.00 2.30
N LYS A 125 25.92 -15.97 2.23
CA LYS A 125 26.82 -16.28 3.36
C LYS A 125 27.69 -15.08 3.75
N LYS A 126 28.17 -14.32 2.76
CA LYS A 126 28.95 -13.09 3.00
C LYS A 126 28.10 -12.03 3.71
N ALA A 127 26.87 -11.77 3.23
CA ALA A 127 25.96 -10.81 3.85
C ALA A 127 25.63 -11.19 5.30
N VAL A 128 25.37 -12.47 5.59
CA VAL A 128 25.15 -12.96 6.96
C VAL A 128 26.39 -12.77 7.83
N LYS A 129 27.60 -12.96 7.31
CA LYS A 129 28.84 -12.71 8.06
C LYS A 129 29.03 -11.22 8.38
N GLU A 130 28.60 -10.35 7.48
CA GLU A 130 28.77 -8.89 7.58
C GLU A 130 27.72 -8.24 8.49
N PHE A 131 26.45 -8.60 8.32
CA PHE A 131 25.31 -7.96 9.00
C PHE A 131 24.65 -8.82 10.08
N GLY A 132 24.99 -10.11 10.15
CA GLY A 132 24.58 -11.00 11.24
C GLY A 132 23.23 -11.71 11.04
N LEU A 133 22.70 -12.20 12.16
CA LEU A 133 21.40 -12.87 12.30
C LEU A 133 20.67 -12.33 13.55
N PRO A 134 19.33 -12.37 13.60
CA PRO A 134 18.43 -12.86 12.54
C PRO A 134 18.40 -11.94 11.31
N ALA A 135 17.91 -12.47 10.20
CA ALA A 135 17.80 -11.75 8.93
C ALA A 135 16.62 -12.25 8.10
N ILE A 136 16.30 -11.56 7.01
CA ILE A 136 15.26 -11.95 6.07
C ILE A 136 15.85 -11.90 4.66
N VAL A 137 15.65 -12.96 3.87
CA VAL A 137 15.88 -12.92 2.42
C VAL A 137 14.53 -12.74 1.75
N LYS A 138 14.45 -11.79 0.81
CA LYS A 138 13.22 -11.43 0.10
C LYS A 138 13.46 -11.48 -1.41
N THR A 139 12.44 -11.82 -2.19
CA THR A 139 12.44 -11.54 -3.63
C THR A 139 12.42 -10.05 -3.86
N ARG A 140 13.19 -9.56 -4.85
CA ARG A 140 13.28 -8.13 -5.14
C ARG A 140 11.96 -7.55 -5.65
N ARG A 141 11.21 -8.32 -6.44
CA ARG A 141 9.91 -7.92 -7.01
C ARG A 141 8.80 -8.90 -6.62
N PHE A 142 7.56 -8.48 -6.82
CA PHE A 142 6.33 -9.28 -6.68
C PHE A 142 6.06 -9.87 -5.27
N GLY A 143 6.84 -9.50 -4.26
CA GLY A 143 6.57 -9.86 -2.87
C GLY A 143 5.47 -8.97 -2.28
N TYR A 144 4.48 -9.58 -1.63
CA TYR A 144 3.38 -8.89 -0.94
C TYR A 144 2.87 -9.76 0.20
N ASP A 145 2.26 -9.16 1.23
CA ASP A 145 1.61 -9.89 2.34
C ASP A 145 2.50 -11.00 2.94
N GLY A 146 3.80 -10.70 3.07
CA GLY A 146 4.80 -11.61 3.57
C GLY A 146 5.16 -12.82 2.68
N LYS A 147 4.75 -12.82 1.40
CA LYS A 147 5.17 -13.82 0.40
C LYS A 147 6.52 -13.46 -0.23
N GLY A 148 7.22 -14.48 -0.73
CA GLY A 148 8.52 -14.30 -1.36
C GLY A 148 9.63 -13.94 -0.37
N GLN A 149 9.48 -14.35 0.90
CA GLN A 149 10.49 -14.09 1.93
C GLN A 149 10.73 -15.29 2.82
N PHE A 150 11.94 -15.37 3.38
CA PHE A 150 12.38 -16.41 4.30
C PHE A 150 13.17 -15.79 5.45
N VAL A 151 12.74 -16.04 6.69
CA VAL A 151 13.45 -15.57 7.89
C VAL A 151 14.57 -16.53 8.24
N ILE A 152 15.81 -16.04 8.25
CA ILE A 152 17.01 -16.78 8.65
C ILE A 152 17.27 -16.51 10.13
N LYS A 153 17.11 -17.54 10.97
CA LYS A 153 17.39 -17.45 12.41
C LYS A 153 18.69 -18.15 12.78
N THR A 154 19.08 -19.16 12.01
CA THR A 154 20.24 -20.01 12.28
C THR A 154 21.12 -20.14 11.05
N GLN A 155 22.36 -20.63 11.24
CA GLN A 155 23.28 -20.89 10.13
C GLN A 155 22.74 -21.93 9.13
N GLN A 156 21.95 -22.90 9.61
CA GLN A 156 21.31 -23.93 8.79
C GLN A 156 20.21 -23.33 7.89
N ASP A 157 19.59 -22.23 8.30
CA ASP A 157 18.53 -21.58 7.53
C ASP A 157 19.08 -20.85 6.29
N ILE A 158 20.38 -20.53 6.25
CA ILE A 158 20.99 -19.82 5.12
C ILE A 158 20.83 -20.61 3.82
N VAL A 159 21.17 -21.90 3.85
CA VAL A 159 21.04 -22.77 2.67
C VAL A 159 19.58 -23.00 2.33
N LYS A 160 18.71 -23.17 3.34
CA LYS A 160 17.26 -23.36 3.12
C LYS A 160 16.63 -22.13 2.45
N ALA A 161 16.95 -20.93 2.93
CA ALA A 161 16.46 -19.67 2.37
C ALA A 161 16.88 -19.51 0.92
N TRP A 162 18.16 -19.79 0.63
CA TRP A 162 18.68 -19.77 -0.74
C TRP A 162 17.94 -20.76 -1.64
N GLU A 163 17.87 -22.04 -1.27
CA GLU A 163 17.21 -23.07 -2.08
C GLU A 163 15.71 -22.78 -2.29
N THR A 164 15.06 -22.11 -1.34
CA THR A 164 13.63 -21.74 -1.44
C THR A 164 13.38 -20.62 -2.44
N LEU A 165 14.32 -19.66 -2.59
CA LEU A 165 14.06 -18.39 -3.28
C LEU A 165 14.97 -18.15 -4.51
N LYS A 166 16.04 -18.92 -4.71
CA LYS A 166 17.07 -18.69 -5.74
C LYS A 166 16.56 -18.60 -7.17
N ASP A 167 15.41 -19.21 -7.46
CA ASP A 167 14.82 -19.25 -8.80
C ASP A 167 13.97 -18.00 -9.12
N ALA A 168 13.94 -17.01 -8.21
CA ALA A 168 13.28 -15.73 -8.46
C ALA A 168 13.98 -14.96 -9.59
N PRO A 169 13.30 -14.68 -10.72
CA PRO A 169 13.95 -14.14 -11.92
C PRO A 169 14.50 -12.72 -11.73
N ASP A 170 13.86 -11.91 -10.90
CA ASP A 170 14.29 -10.52 -10.60
C ASP A 170 15.35 -10.44 -9.49
N GLY A 171 15.80 -11.59 -8.97
CA GLY A 171 16.82 -11.69 -7.94
C GLY A 171 16.31 -11.49 -6.51
N LEU A 172 17.26 -11.51 -5.57
CA LEU A 172 16.99 -11.51 -4.13
C LEU A 172 17.71 -10.38 -3.42
N ILE A 173 17.16 -9.99 -2.27
CA ILE A 173 17.76 -9.05 -1.34
C ILE A 173 17.85 -9.71 0.05
N TYR A 174 18.99 -9.55 0.71
CA TYR A 174 19.14 -9.79 2.15
C TYR A 174 18.80 -8.48 2.87
N GLU A 175 18.05 -8.57 3.96
CA GLU A 175 17.85 -7.49 4.91
C GLU A 175 18.16 -7.99 6.33
N ALA A 176 18.97 -7.24 7.07
CA ALA A 176 19.18 -7.47 8.50
C ALA A 176 17.86 -7.27 9.25
N PHE A 177 17.60 -8.08 10.28
CA PHE A 177 16.38 -7.92 11.06
C PHE A 177 16.48 -6.62 11.88
N VAL A 178 15.55 -5.69 11.64
CA VAL A 178 15.50 -4.42 12.38
C VAL A 178 14.94 -4.69 13.77
N ASP A 179 15.62 -4.19 14.81
CA ASP A 179 15.08 -4.14 16.16
C ASP A 179 14.18 -2.90 16.29
N PHE A 180 12.87 -3.12 16.35
CA PHE A 180 11.86 -2.07 16.40
C PHE A 180 10.79 -2.39 17.46
N ASP A 181 10.15 -1.34 17.97
CA ASP A 181 9.15 -1.43 19.03
C ASP A 181 7.72 -1.58 18.46
N TYR A 182 7.44 -0.91 17.33
CA TYR A 182 6.18 -1.00 16.59
C TYR A 182 6.33 -0.43 15.17
N GLU A 183 5.29 -0.59 14.36
CA GLU A 183 5.24 -0.12 12.96
C GLU A 183 4.26 1.04 12.83
N VAL A 184 4.62 2.03 12.02
CA VAL A 184 3.73 3.13 11.63
C VAL A 184 3.80 3.36 10.12
N SER A 185 2.82 4.07 9.56
CA SER A 185 2.91 4.55 8.17
C SER A 185 2.50 6.01 8.05
N GLN A 186 3.18 6.72 7.17
CA GLN A 186 2.78 8.04 6.68
C GLN A 186 2.05 7.89 5.36
N ILE A 187 0.81 8.36 5.31
CA ILE A 187 0.09 8.58 4.05
C ILE A 187 0.12 10.07 3.74
N CYS A 188 0.42 10.44 2.51
CA CYS A 188 0.29 11.82 2.05
C CYS A 188 -0.16 11.84 0.60
N THR A 189 -0.67 12.98 0.14
CA THR A 189 -1.05 13.19 -1.24
C THR A 189 -0.38 14.43 -1.76
N ALA A 190 0.32 14.33 -2.90
CA ALA A 190 0.92 15.46 -3.59
C ALA A 190 0.08 15.86 -4.81
N ASP A 191 -0.19 17.15 -5.00
CA ASP A 191 -0.83 17.66 -6.22
C ASP A 191 0.20 17.93 -7.34
N VAL A 192 -0.30 18.30 -8.53
CA VAL A 192 0.52 18.62 -9.71
C VAL A 192 1.44 19.83 -9.53
N LYS A 193 1.28 20.62 -8.46
CA LYS A 193 2.13 21.78 -8.11
C LYS A 193 3.12 21.45 -7.00
N GLY A 194 3.11 20.23 -6.47
CA GLY A 194 3.95 19.79 -5.36
C GLY A 194 3.44 20.19 -3.98
N ASN A 195 2.20 20.69 -3.84
CA ASN A 195 1.60 20.86 -2.51
C ASN A 195 1.29 19.48 -1.93
N ILE A 196 1.53 19.28 -0.63
CA ILE A 196 1.33 18.00 0.04
C ILE A 196 0.28 18.13 1.13
N ALA A 197 -0.76 17.31 1.07
CA ALA A 197 -1.68 17.07 2.17
C ALA A 197 -1.21 15.85 2.98
N PHE A 198 -0.94 16.05 4.27
CA PHE A 198 -0.48 14.99 5.17
C PHE A 198 -1.64 14.44 6.00
N TYR A 199 -1.75 13.12 6.05
CA TYR A 199 -2.54 12.44 7.07
C TYR A 199 -1.70 12.29 8.34
N PRO A 200 -2.32 12.17 9.53
CA PRO A 200 -1.58 11.76 10.72
C PRO A 200 -0.95 10.38 10.52
N LEU A 201 0.10 10.08 11.28
CA LEU A 201 0.66 8.73 11.32
C LEU A 201 -0.43 7.72 11.72
N ALA A 202 -0.39 6.55 11.13
CA ALA A 202 -1.18 5.40 11.54
C ALA A 202 -0.27 4.35 12.16
N LYS A 203 -0.61 3.86 13.36
CA LYS A 203 0.07 2.72 13.98
C LYS A 203 -0.52 1.44 13.42
N ASN A 204 0.35 0.57 12.91
CA ASN A 204 -0.03 -0.61 12.16
C ASN A 204 0.34 -1.88 12.94
N THR A 205 -0.57 -2.85 12.96
CA THR A 205 -0.35 -4.17 13.58
C THR A 205 -0.41 -5.23 12.50
N HIS A 206 0.67 -6.01 12.37
CA HIS A 206 0.76 -7.11 11.43
C HIS A 206 0.69 -8.48 12.13
N LYS A 207 0.10 -9.45 11.44
CA LYS A 207 0.10 -10.87 11.84
C LYS A 207 0.51 -11.70 10.64
N GLN A 208 1.58 -12.49 10.80
CA GLN A 208 2.14 -13.32 9.72
C GLN A 208 2.49 -12.53 8.44
N GLY A 209 2.91 -11.27 8.58
CA GLY A 209 3.27 -10.40 7.45
C GLY A 209 2.09 -9.73 6.74
N ILE A 210 0.88 -9.83 7.28
CA ILE A 210 -0.32 -9.17 6.76
C ILE A 210 -0.81 -8.14 7.78
N LEU A 211 -1.14 -6.93 7.32
CA LEU A 211 -1.74 -5.88 8.15
C LEU A 211 -3.13 -6.34 8.63
N ILE A 212 -3.34 -6.39 9.95
CA ILE A 212 -4.64 -6.76 10.54
C ILE A 212 -5.36 -5.56 11.16
N GLU A 213 -4.63 -4.59 11.69
CA GLU A 213 -5.21 -3.38 12.30
C GLU A 213 -4.38 -2.13 11.96
N SER A 214 -5.05 -0.99 11.75
CA SER A 214 -4.42 0.33 11.61
C SER A 214 -5.19 1.35 12.44
N ILE A 215 -4.51 2.12 13.29
CA ILE A 215 -5.12 3.11 14.18
C ILE A 215 -4.49 4.48 13.92
N ALA A 216 -5.32 5.48 13.64
CA ALA A 216 -4.90 6.87 13.46
C ALA A 216 -5.88 7.83 14.17
N PRO A 217 -5.44 9.02 14.60
CA PRO A 217 -4.06 9.48 14.58
C PRO A 217 -3.21 8.73 15.61
N PHE A 218 -1.97 8.43 15.25
CA PHE A 218 -0.91 8.07 16.19
C PHE A 218 -0.18 9.36 16.58
N GLU A 219 -0.42 9.80 17.81
CA GLU A 219 0.09 11.08 18.31
C GLU A 219 1.54 10.95 18.77
N ASN A 220 2.46 11.35 17.91
CA ASN A 220 3.86 11.61 18.26
C ASN A 220 4.39 12.70 17.33
N GLU A 221 4.62 13.90 17.87
CA GLU A 221 5.01 15.07 17.07
C GLU A 221 6.39 14.91 16.43
N ILE A 222 7.36 14.35 17.17
CA ILE A 222 8.73 14.14 16.69
C ILE A 222 8.74 13.18 15.49
N LEU A 223 8.09 12.03 15.64
CA LEU A 223 7.98 11.04 14.56
C LEU A 223 7.18 11.58 13.37
N SER A 224 6.11 12.33 13.62
CA SER A 224 5.31 12.95 12.55
C SER A 224 6.14 13.94 11.74
N GLN A 225 6.92 14.81 12.40
CA GLN A 225 7.81 15.74 11.71
C GLN A 225 8.87 14.99 10.88
N LYS A 226 9.52 13.96 11.44
CA LYS A 226 10.50 13.13 10.72
C LYS A 226 9.88 12.47 9.48
N ALA A 227 8.70 11.85 9.63
CA ALA A 227 7.99 11.19 8.54
C ALA A 227 7.59 12.16 7.42
N GLN A 228 7.12 13.36 7.77
CA GLN A 228 6.79 14.41 6.81
C GLN A 228 8.02 14.91 6.04
N GLN A 229 9.19 15.03 6.68
CA GLN A 229 10.41 15.41 5.98
C GLN A 229 10.86 14.34 4.98
N ILE A 230 10.79 13.06 5.37
CA ILE A 230 11.06 11.95 4.46
C ILE A 230 10.09 12.00 3.27
N ALA A 231 8.79 12.14 3.53
CA ALA A 231 7.78 12.25 2.48
C ALA A 231 8.03 13.42 1.52
N LYS A 232 8.44 14.60 2.01
CA LYS A 232 8.80 15.76 1.16
C LYS A 232 9.96 15.43 0.22
N ILE A 233 10.98 14.73 0.71
CA ILE A 233 12.11 14.28 -0.11
C ILE A 233 11.59 13.34 -1.21
N LEU A 234 10.81 12.32 -0.84
CA LEU A 234 10.29 11.35 -1.81
C LEU A 234 9.39 12.01 -2.85
N VAL A 235 8.47 12.89 -2.44
CA VAL A 235 7.58 13.60 -3.37
C VAL A 235 8.38 14.43 -4.38
N LYS A 236 9.41 15.15 -3.90
CA LYS A 236 10.26 15.96 -4.76
C LYS A 236 11.07 15.09 -5.73
N GLU A 237 11.79 14.10 -5.21
CA GLU A 237 12.78 13.34 -5.99
C GLU A 237 12.13 12.30 -6.91
N LEU A 238 10.89 11.87 -6.62
CA LEU A 238 10.10 11.01 -7.52
C LEU A 238 9.19 11.81 -8.47
N GLU A 239 9.20 13.15 -8.38
CA GLU A 239 8.30 14.05 -9.11
C GLU A 239 6.84 13.60 -8.97
N TYR A 240 6.45 13.38 -7.73
CA TYR A 240 5.29 12.56 -7.39
C TYR A 240 3.98 13.34 -7.44
N VAL A 241 2.93 12.72 -7.99
CA VAL A 241 1.55 13.21 -7.98
C VAL A 241 0.61 12.08 -7.59
N GLY A 242 -0.32 12.35 -6.68
CA GLY A 242 -1.22 11.34 -6.11
C GLY A 242 -0.87 11.00 -4.67
N THR A 243 -1.55 9.98 -4.15
CA THR A 243 -1.30 9.44 -2.80
C THR A 243 -0.06 8.55 -2.76
N LEU A 244 0.81 8.77 -1.78
CA LEU A 244 2.02 8.01 -1.44
C LEU A 244 1.88 7.42 -0.04
N ALA A 245 2.27 6.17 0.13
CA ALA A 245 2.41 5.52 1.43
C ALA A 245 3.87 5.19 1.72
N ILE A 246 4.28 5.42 2.97
CA ILE A 246 5.62 5.11 3.47
C ILE A 246 5.43 4.32 4.76
N GLU A 247 5.96 3.11 4.81
CA GLU A 247 5.96 2.27 6.00
C GLU A 247 7.27 2.43 6.76
N PHE A 248 7.16 2.47 8.09
CA PHE A 248 8.29 2.64 8.98
C PHE A 248 8.29 1.62 10.10
N PHE A 249 9.48 1.14 10.42
CA PHE A 249 9.78 0.62 11.74
C PHE A 249 10.12 1.79 12.67
N VAL A 250 9.61 1.74 13.91
CA VAL A 250 9.89 2.72 14.95
C VAL A 250 10.76 2.09 16.02
N LYS A 251 11.88 2.73 16.36
CA LYS A 251 12.70 2.38 17.53
C LYS A 251 12.91 3.63 18.36
N SER A 252 12.27 3.70 19.53
CA SER A 252 12.21 4.94 20.33
C SER A 252 11.69 6.12 19.49
N ASP A 253 12.50 7.17 19.28
CA ASP A 253 12.15 8.34 18.47
C ASP A 253 12.73 8.31 17.04
N GLU A 254 13.25 7.16 16.59
CA GLU A 254 13.80 6.98 15.25
C GLU A 254 12.85 6.27 14.30
N LEU A 255 12.87 6.71 13.04
CA LEU A 255 12.14 6.10 11.92
C LEU A 255 13.12 5.41 10.98
N ILE A 256 12.82 4.16 10.64
CA ILE A 256 13.55 3.37 9.67
C ILE A 256 12.55 2.97 8.59
N VAL A 257 12.75 3.39 7.35
CA VAL A 257 11.85 3.06 6.23
C VAL A 257 11.90 1.55 5.98
N ASN A 258 10.72 0.93 6.01
CA ASN A 258 10.52 -0.44 5.58
C ASN A 258 10.41 -0.49 4.04
N GLU A 259 9.34 0.09 3.49
CA GLU A 259 9.08 0.18 2.06
C GLU A 259 8.12 1.35 1.75
N ILE A 260 7.95 1.68 0.46
CA ILE A 260 7.00 2.67 -0.03
C ILE A 260 6.03 2.03 -1.03
N ALA A 261 4.80 2.52 -1.06
CA ALA A 261 3.84 2.15 -2.09
C ALA A 261 3.37 3.41 -2.83
N PRO A 262 3.57 3.49 -4.17
CA PRO A 262 3.24 4.66 -4.95
C PRO A 262 1.74 4.68 -5.29
N ARG A 263 0.88 4.59 -4.27
CA ARG A 263 -0.57 4.48 -4.40
C ARG A 263 -1.27 4.71 -3.06
N VAL A 264 -2.60 4.72 -3.11
CA VAL A 264 -3.42 4.48 -1.91
C VAL A 264 -3.07 3.15 -1.26
N HIS A 265 -3.14 3.10 0.07
CA HIS A 265 -2.59 1.98 0.85
C HIS A 265 -3.56 1.46 1.91
N ASN A 266 -3.41 0.18 2.26
CA ASN A 266 -4.27 -0.49 3.24
C ASN A 266 -4.24 0.24 4.59
N SER A 267 -3.06 0.62 5.07
CA SER A 267 -2.89 1.36 6.32
C SER A 267 -3.57 2.74 6.35
N GLY A 268 -4.02 3.28 5.21
CA GLY A 268 -4.78 4.52 5.13
C GLY A 268 -6.30 4.34 5.01
N HIS A 269 -6.83 3.11 5.02
CA HIS A 269 -8.27 2.85 4.81
C HIS A 269 -9.16 3.45 5.91
N TRP A 270 -8.62 3.65 7.13
CA TRP A 270 -9.30 4.40 8.19
C TRP A 270 -9.74 5.80 7.75
N SER A 271 -9.02 6.42 6.81
CA SER A 271 -9.32 7.78 6.34
C SER A 271 -10.65 7.91 5.59
N ILE A 272 -11.28 6.79 5.19
CA ILE A 272 -12.62 6.81 4.58
C ILE A 272 -13.65 7.35 5.58
N ASP A 273 -13.54 6.98 6.86
CA ASP A 273 -14.49 7.37 7.92
C ASP A 273 -13.83 8.24 9.01
N GLY A 274 -12.51 8.44 8.92
CA GLY A 274 -11.72 9.11 9.95
C GLY A 274 -11.12 10.44 9.54
N ALA A 275 -11.12 10.81 8.25
CA ALA A 275 -10.59 12.08 7.76
C ALA A 275 -11.66 12.85 6.99
N VAL A 276 -11.55 14.19 6.95
CA VAL A 276 -12.44 15.06 6.15
C VAL A 276 -12.39 14.68 4.67
N THR A 277 -11.21 14.42 4.13
CA THR A 277 -11.01 13.90 2.78
C THR A 277 -10.19 12.63 2.85
N SER A 278 -10.74 11.50 2.38
CA SER A 278 -10.03 10.22 2.41
C SER A 278 -8.82 10.19 1.46
N GLN A 279 -7.87 9.29 1.70
CA GLN A 279 -6.71 9.10 0.83
C GLN A 279 -7.10 8.82 -0.64
N PHE A 280 -8.30 8.24 -0.85
CA PHE A 280 -8.82 7.88 -2.16
C PHE A 280 -9.33 9.12 -2.89
N GLU A 281 -10.16 9.93 -2.22
CA GLU A 281 -10.64 11.18 -2.81
C GLU A 281 -9.46 12.10 -3.12
N ASN A 282 -8.50 12.25 -2.19
CA ASN A 282 -7.33 13.08 -2.41
C ASN A 282 -6.44 12.56 -3.55
N HIS A 283 -6.28 11.24 -3.71
CA HIS A 283 -5.60 10.68 -4.88
C HIS A 283 -6.28 11.15 -6.18
N ILE A 284 -7.62 11.06 -6.25
CA ILE A 284 -8.37 11.51 -7.42
C ILE A 284 -8.23 13.01 -7.66
N ARG A 285 -8.33 13.83 -6.61
CA ARG A 285 -8.13 15.29 -6.71
C ARG A 285 -6.75 15.63 -7.27
N ALA A 286 -5.70 14.97 -6.76
CA ALA A 286 -4.34 15.17 -7.22
C ALA A 286 -4.16 14.87 -8.72
N ILE A 287 -4.58 13.68 -9.18
CA ILE A 287 -4.37 13.28 -10.58
C ILE A 287 -5.24 14.08 -11.56
N THR A 288 -6.34 14.65 -11.09
CA THR A 288 -7.25 15.48 -11.90
C THR A 288 -6.91 16.98 -11.84
N GLY A 289 -5.86 17.36 -11.11
CA GLY A 289 -5.41 18.76 -10.98
C GLY A 289 -6.28 19.64 -10.09
N LEU A 290 -7.18 19.05 -9.29
CA LEU A 290 -7.93 19.77 -8.27
C LEU A 290 -7.03 20.10 -7.06
N ILE A 291 -7.39 21.15 -6.33
CA ILE A 291 -6.78 21.44 -5.01
C ILE A 291 -7.11 20.28 -4.07
N LEU A 292 -6.15 19.85 -3.25
CA LEU A 292 -6.34 18.79 -2.27
C LEU A 292 -7.39 19.18 -1.21
N GLY A 293 -8.17 18.21 -0.76
CA GLY A 293 -9.08 18.37 0.36
C GLY A 293 -8.36 18.31 1.70
N ALA A 294 -8.98 18.89 2.73
CA ALA A 294 -8.43 18.93 4.08
C ALA A 294 -8.32 17.51 4.69
N THR A 295 -7.31 17.30 5.51
CA THR A 295 -6.99 15.99 6.11
C THR A 295 -7.19 15.96 7.62
N ASP A 296 -7.90 16.96 8.18
CA ASP A 296 -8.34 16.94 9.57
C ASP A 296 -8.98 15.60 9.90
N SER A 297 -8.55 15.01 11.01
CA SER A 297 -8.78 13.60 11.31
C SER A 297 -9.25 13.39 12.74
N GLN A 298 -10.10 12.39 12.93
CA GLN A 298 -10.57 11.91 14.22
C GLN A 298 -10.07 10.49 14.49
N LYS A 299 -9.97 10.11 15.77
CA LYS A 299 -9.48 8.78 16.17
C LYS A 299 -10.33 7.66 15.59
N THR A 300 -9.70 6.82 14.77
CA THR A 300 -10.34 5.78 13.98
C THR A 300 -9.44 4.56 13.90
N ILE A 301 -10.03 3.39 14.13
CA ILE A 301 -9.39 2.09 13.91
C ILE A 301 -9.97 1.44 12.67
N MET A 302 -9.09 0.89 11.84
CA MET A 302 -9.41 0.00 10.74
C MET A 302 -9.02 -1.43 11.11
N LEU A 303 -9.90 -2.39 10.85
CA LEU A 303 -9.69 -3.83 11.02
C LEU A 303 -9.84 -4.52 9.66
N ASN A 304 -8.82 -5.26 9.21
CA ASN A 304 -8.92 -6.02 7.97
C ASN A 304 -9.77 -7.29 8.15
N CYS A 305 -10.48 -7.67 7.08
CA CYS A 305 -11.13 -8.98 6.97
C CYS A 305 -10.35 -9.82 5.95
N ILE A 306 -9.63 -10.83 6.44
CA ILE A 306 -8.71 -11.67 5.67
C ILE A 306 -9.22 -13.10 5.63
N GLY A 307 -9.22 -13.71 4.45
CA GLY A 307 -9.77 -15.04 4.26
C GLY A 307 -11.26 -14.99 4.03
N ASN A 308 -11.98 -14.50 5.04
CA ASN A 308 -13.42 -14.32 5.05
C ASN A 308 -13.81 -13.03 5.80
N MET A 309 -15.11 -12.71 5.82
CA MET A 309 -15.67 -11.56 6.52
C MET A 309 -16.86 -12.02 7.37
N PRO A 310 -17.07 -11.47 8.58
CA PRO A 310 -18.29 -11.74 9.35
C PRO A 310 -19.54 -11.37 8.55
N SER A 311 -20.69 -11.96 8.91
CA SER A 311 -21.93 -11.69 8.18
C SER A 311 -22.31 -10.20 8.29
N THR A 312 -22.85 -9.63 7.21
CA THR A 312 -23.31 -8.24 7.21
C THR A 312 -24.34 -7.99 8.31
N THR A 313 -25.20 -8.97 8.63
CA THR A 313 -26.19 -8.87 9.70
C THR A 313 -25.54 -8.72 11.08
N ASP A 314 -24.53 -9.53 11.39
CA ASP A 314 -23.83 -9.45 12.68
C ASP A 314 -23.04 -8.15 12.81
N LEU A 315 -22.40 -7.70 11.72
CA LEU A 315 -21.67 -6.44 11.69
C LEU A 315 -22.60 -5.24 11.82
N ALA A 316 -23.77 -5.26 11.16
CA ALA A 316 -24.76 -4.19 11.23
C ALA A 316 -25.44 -4.09 12.60
N ALA A 317 -25.39 -5.15 13.42
CA ALA A 317 -25.81 -5.10 14.82
C ALA A 317 -24.84 -4.30 15.70
N LEU A 318 -23.62 -4.04 15.21
CA LEU A 318 -22.66 -3.10 15.80
C LEU A 318 -22.80 -1.75 15.07
N ASP A 319 -23.76 -0.95 15.50
CA ASP A 319 -24.25 0.23 14.78
C ASP A 319 -23.24 1.40 14.64
N TYR A 320 -22.06 1.31 15.27
CA TYR A 320 -20.96 2.28 15.09
C TYR A 320 -19.96 1.81 14.02
N ILE A 321 -20.01 0.54 13.62
CA ILE A 321 -19.10 -0.03 12.63
C ILE A 321 -19.46 0.42 11.22
N LYS A 322 -18.45 0.90 10.49
CA LYS A 322 -18.52 1.21 9.07
C LYS A 322 -18.02 0.01 8.27
N ILE A 323 -18.94 -0.64 7.55
CA ILE A 323 -18.67 -1.89 6.82
C ILE A 323 -18.17 -1.57 5.41
N HIS A 324 -16.94 -1.99 5.11
CA HIS A 324 -16.35 -1.86 3.78
C HIS A 324 -16.06 -3.24 3.18
N SER A 325 -17.13 -3.92 2.75
CA SER A 325 -16.99 -5.17 1.98
C SER A 325 -16.52 -4.87 0.56
N TYR A 326 -15.53 -5.63 0.09
CA TYR A 326 -15.06 -5.52 -1.29
C TYR A 326 -15.86 -6.39 -2.25
N ASN A 327 -16.88 -7.12 -1.78
CA ASN A 327 -17.65 -8.06 -2.60
C ASN A 327 -16.75 -9.09 -3.34
N LYS A 328 -15.71 -9.56 -2.65
CA LYS A 328 -14.75 -10.56 -3.16
C LYS A 328 -15.07 -11.93 -2.57
N SER A 329 -15.02 -12.98 -3.39
CA SER A 329 -15.16 -14.35 -2.90
C SER A 329 -14.09 -14.66 -1.84
N PRO A 330 -14.48 -15.27 -0.70
CA PRO A 330 -13.57 -15.73 0.35
C PRO A 330 -12.49 -16.67 -0.20
N ARG A 331 -11.27 -16.52 0.32
CA ARG A 331 -10.11 -17.37 0.04
C ARG A 331 -9.03 -17.09 1.07
N LYS A 332 -8.43 -18.13 1.65
CA LYS A 332 -7.29 -18.02 2.59
C LYS A 332 -6.28 -16.93 2.19
N GLY A 333 -5.98 -16.04 3.13
CA GLY A 333 -5.05 -14.92 2.98
C GLY A 333 -5.53 -13.78 2.08
N ARG A 334 -6.75 -13.84 1.51
CA ARG A 334 -7.29 -12.78 0.64
C ARG A 334 -7.94 -11.70 1.49
N LYS A 335 -7.53 -10.45 1.29
CA LYS A 335 -8.25 -9.27 1.81
C LYS A 335 -9.61 -9.15 1.10
N VAL A 336 -10.70 -9.37 1.82
CA VAL A 336 -12.09 -9.38 1.29
C VAL A 336 -12.93 -8.20 1.76
N GLY A 337 -12.48 -7.48 2.78
CA GLY A 337 -13.09 -6.24 3.27
C GLY A 337 -12.26 -5.62 4.37
N HIS A 338 -12.75 -4.51 4.91
CA HIS A 338 -12.31 -3.97 6.19
C HIS A 338 -13.49 -3.37 6.95
N LEU A 339 -13.29 -3.12 8.24
CA LEU A 339 -14.20 -2.37 9.10
C LEU A 339 -13.49 -1.11 9.57
N ASN A 340 -14.20 0.02 9.59
CA ASN A 340 -13.73 1.23 10.27
C ASN A 340 -14.62 1.53 11.47
N LEU A 341 -14.03 2.11 12.51
CA LEU A 341 -14.74 2.54 13.71
C LEU A 341 -14.07 3.79 14.28
N ASN A 342 -14.84 4.87 14.47
CA ASN A 342 -14.33 6.02 15.21
C ASN A 342 -14.38 5.71 16.72
N LEU A 343 -13.27 5.97 17.43
CA LEU A 343 -13.13 5.72 18.87
C LEU A 343 -13.33 7.01 19.64
N LYS A 344 -14.47 7.11 20.35
CA LYS A 344 -14.93 8.35 21.02
C LYS A 344 -15.24 8.15 22.50
N ASP A 345 -15.78 6.99 22.85
CA ASP A 345 -16.30 6.68 24.18
C ASP A 345 -16.29 5.16 24.47
N GLU A 346 -16.75 4.78 25.66
CA GLU A 346 -16.83 3.39 26.10
C GLU A 346 -17.73 2.51 25.20
N THR A 347 -18.73 3.09 24.52
CA THR A 347 -19.61 2.34 23.61
C THR A 347 -18.85 1.94 22.36
N SER A 348 -18.08 2.87 21.78
CA SER A 348 -17.19 2.54 20.65
C SER A 348 -16.12 1.51 21.03
N GLU A 349 -15.56 1.57 22.25
CA GLU A 349 -14.60 0.57 22.73
C GLU A 349 -15.26 -0.81 22.92
N TYR A 350 -16.49 -0.86 23.44
CA TYR A 350 -17.27 -2.10 23.53
C TYR A 350 -17.53 -2.72 22.15
N GLN A 351 -17.96 -1.91 21.17
CA GLN A 351 -18.21 -2.41 19.82
C GLN A 351 -16.93 -2.87 19.13
N LEU A 352 -15.80 -2.21 19.39
CA LEU A 352 -14.49 -2.68 18.91
C LEU A 352 -14.19 -4.10 19.41
N LEU A 353 -14.43 -4.38 20.70
CA LEU A 353 -14.23 -5.70 21.27
C LEU A 353 -15.15 -6.75 20.62
N GLN A 354 -16.40 -6.40 20.30
CA GLN A 354 -17.31 -7.32 19.60
C GLN A 354 -16.89 -7.54 18.15
N ALA A 355 -16.49 -6.49 17.42
CA ALA A 355 -16.00 -6.60 16.05
C ALA A 355 -14.76 -7.50 15.96
N ARG A 356 -13.81 -7.37 16.90
CA ARG A 356 -12.64 -8.26 17.00
C ARG A 356 -13.03 -9.72 17.23
N LYS A 357 -14.05 -9.99 18.05
CA LYS A 357 -14.57 -11.37 18.24
C LYS A 357 -15.16 -11.93 16.95
N LEU A 358 -15.96 -11.14 16.24
CA LEU A 358 -16.55 -11.56 14.96
C LEU A 358 -15.45 -11.84 13.90
N ILE A 359 -14.44 -10.98 13.80
CA ILE A 359 -13.30 -11.19 12.90
C ILE A 359 -12.54 -12.46 13.28
N ALA A 360 -12.24 -12.68 14.55
CA ALA A 360 -11.52 -13.88 15.00
C ALA A 360 -12.24 -15.20 14.65
N LEU A 361 -13.58 -15.18 14.54
CA LEU A 361 -14.38 -16.34 14.12
C LEU A 361 -14.38 -16.58 12.61
N SER A 362 -14.03 -15.58 11.80
CA SER A 362 -14.08 -15.65 10.34
C SER A 362 -12.70 -15.59 9.67
N GLU A 363 -11.65 -15.17 10.39
CA GLU A 363 -10.31 -14.98 9.84
C GLU A 363 -9.68 -16.29 9.35
N GLU A 364 -9.22 -16.29 8.11
CA GLU A 364 -8.39 -17.36 7.53
C GLU A 364 -7.15 -16.75 6.87
N LEU A 365 -6.06 -16.62 7.64
CA LEU A 365 -4.76 -16.09 7.18
C LEU A 365 -4.07 -16.99 6.15
#